data_AF-A0A914UZ92-F1
#
_entry.id   AF-A0A914UZ92-F1
#
_cell.length_a   1.000
_cell.length_b   1.000
_cell.length_c   1.000
_cell.angle_alpha   90.00
_cell.angle_beta   90.00
_cell.angle_gamma   90.00
#
_symmetry.space_group_name_H-M   'P 1'
#
loop_
_entity.id
_entity.type
_entity.pdbx_description
1 polymer ?
#
loop_
_entity_poly.entity_id
_entity_poly.type
_entity_poly.pdbx_seq_one_letter_code
_entity_poly.pdbx_strand_id
1 'polypeptide(L)'
;NGDLCISILHPPVDDPHSGELPCERWNPTQNVRTILLSVISLLNEPNTSSPANVDASVMYRRWKESNGADDEYAKIVRKQVEATREDAERDGVSVPLTLEEYCVKTVPRPSDDPCDALDLDDYYDYGDDDSDDEEEYEETGEDSGQGEN
;
A
#
# COMPACT_ATOMS: atom_id res chain seq x y z
N ASN A 1 -9.10 10.61 19.62
CA ASN A 1 -7.68 11.02 19.64
C ASN A 1 -7.12 11.19 18.23
N GLY A 2 -7.61 10.46 17.22
CA GLY A 2 -7.13 10.65 15.83
C GLY A 2 -5.91 9.80 15.48
N ASP A 3 -5.42 9.03 16.45
CA ASP A 3 -4.35 8.06 16.25
C ASP A 3 -4.82 6.94 15.32
N LEU A 4 -3.94 6.56 14.39
CA LEU A 4 -4.17 5.47 13.46
C LEU A 4 -3.55 4.18 14.02
N CYS A 5 -4.33 3.10 14.07
CA CYS A 5 -3.85 1.78 14.46
C CYS A 5 -3.40 1.00 13.22
N ILE A 6 -2.10 0.85 13.02
CA ILE A 6 -1.51 0.06 11.93
C ILE A 6 -0.28 -0.69 12.45
N SER A 7 -0.15 -1.96 12.08
CA SER A 7 0.83 -2.88 12.67
C SER A 7 2.28 -2.42 12.50
N ILE A 8 2.62 -1.77 11.37
CA ILE A 8 3.96 -1.25 11.07
C ILE A 8 4.43 -0.17 12.05
N LEU A 9 3.51 0.47 12.80
CA LEU A 9 3.84 1.45 13.84
C LEU A 9 3.91 0.84 15.24
N HIS A 10 3.63 -0.45 15.38
CA HIS A 10 3.81 -1.16 16.64
C HIS A 10 5.19 -1.81 16.71
N PRO A 11 5.80 -1.87 17.92
CA PRO A 11 7.05 -2.57 18.11
C PRO A 11 6.93 -4.04 17.67
N PRO A 12 8.07 -4.67 17.31
CA PRO A 12 8.08 -6.09 16.99
C PRO A 12 7.65 -6.88 18.23
N VAL A 13 6.86 -7.92 18.00
CA VAL A 13 6.47 -8.88 19.04
C VAL A 13 7.17 -10.18 18.69
N ASP A 14 7.92 -10.74 19.63
CA ASP A 14 8.55 -12.05 19.47
C ASP A 14 7.53 -13.15 19.81
N ASP A 15 6.46 -13.21 19.02
CA ASP A 15 5.42 -14.24 19.12
C ASP A 15 5.44 -15.15 17.89
N PRO A 16 6.03 -16.36 18.01
CA PRO A 16 6.10 -17.34 16.93
C PRO A 16 4.73 -17.83 16.41
N HIS A 17 3.64 -17.55 17.11
CA HIS A 17 2.28 -17.95 16.72
C HIS A 17 1.46 -16.81 16.09
N SER A 18 2.00 -15.59 16.07
CA SER A 18 1.31 -14.44 15.48
C SER A 18 1.11 -14.58 13.97
N GLY A 19 2.03 -15.26 13.28
CA GLY A 19 2.03 -15.37 11.81
C GLY A 19 2.35 -14.06 11.08
N GLU A 20 2.75 -13.02 11.82
CA GLU A 20 3.08 -11.71 11.25
C GLU A 20 4.50 -11.69 10.69
N LEU A 21 4.67 -11.03 9.55
CA LEU A 21 5.98 -10.84 8.92
C LEU A 21 6.74 -9.69 9.60
N PRO A 22 8.09 -9.73 9.63
CA PRO A 22 8.89 -8.61 10.14
C PRO A 22 8.62 -7.27 9.43
N CYS A 23 8.20 -7.30 8.16
CA CYS A 23 7.83 -6.11 7.39
C CYS A 23 6.47 -5.51 7.80
N GLU A 24 5.64 -6.26 8.54
CA GLU A 24 4.34 -5.81 9.06
C GLU A 24 4.45 -5.15 10.43
N ARG A 25 5.66 -5.07 11.00
CA ARG A 25 5.98 -4.43 12.28
C ARG A 25 7.04 -3.35 12.12
N TRP A 26 7.14 -2.49 13.13
CA TRP A 26 8.19 -1.49 13.15
C TRP A 26 9.56 -2.15 13.23
N ASN A 27 10.48 -1.74 12.36
CA ASN A 27 11.87 -2.12 12.41
C ASN A 27 12.74 -1.01 11.77
N PRO A 28 14.06 -0.97 12.02
CA PRO A 28 14.93 0.12 11.55
C PRO A 28 15.04 0.30 10.03
N THR A 29 14.56 -0.66 9.21
CA THR A 29 14.56 -0.53 7.74
C THR A 29 13.32 0.18 7.21
N GLN A 30 12.28 0.33 8.04
CA GLN A 30 11.09 1.10 7.71
C GLN A 30 11.41 2.60 7.65
N ASN A 31 10.72 3.32 6.78
CA ASN A 31 10.91 4.74 6.60
C ASN A 31 9.56 5.45 6.41
N VAL A 32 9.57 6.79 6.40
CA VAL A 32 8.33 7.58 6.27
C VAL A 32 7.58 7.25 4.98
N ARG A 33 8.29 6.97 3.88
CA ARG A 33 7.67 6.58 2.61
C ARG A 33 6.90 5.27 2.75
N THR A 34 7.47 4.23 3.37
CA THR A 34 6.77 2.95 3.56
C THR A 34 5.54 3.11 4.45
N ILE A 35 5.64 3.92 5.53
CA ILE A 35 4.50 4.24 6.39
C ILE A 35 3.36 4.89 5.60
N LEU A 36 3.65 5.93 4.80
CA LEU A 36 2.62 6.65 4.03
C LEU A 36 1.91 5.73 3.03
N LEU A 37 2.65 4.83 2.36
CA LEU A 37 2.06 3.82 1.48
C LEU A 37 1.14 2.86 2.25
N SER A 38 1.55 2.42 3.44
CA SER A 38 0.72 1.58 4.30
C SER A 38 -0.55 2.30 4.78
N VAL A 39 -0.49 3.61 5.07
CA VAL A 39 -1.67 4.42 5.41
C VAL A 39 -2.64 4.50 4.23
N ILE A 40 -2.14 4.73 3.01
CA ILE A 40 -2.98 4.75 1.80
C ILE A 40 -3.66 3.39 1.60
N SER A 41 -2.91 2.28 1.77
CA SER A 41 -3.47 0.93 1.69
C SER A 41 -4.58 0.70 2.72
N LEU A 42 -4.37 1.12 3.98
CA LEU A 42 -5.37 0.97 5.05
C LEU A 42 -6.63 1.82 4.80
N LEU A 43 -6.51 3.02 4.21
CA LEU A 43 -7.65 3.86 3.86
C LEU A 43 -8.49 3.27 2.71
N ASN A 44 -7.83 2.59 1.77
CA ASN A 44 -8.52 1.87 0.69
C ASN A 44 -9.19 0.59 1.20
N GLU A 45 -8.54 -0.14 2.10
CA GLU A 45 -9.03 -1.40 2.67
C GLU A 45 -8.98 -1.39 4.20
N PRO A 46 -9.99 -0.80 4.87
CA PRO A 46 -10.03 -0.75 6.33
C PRO A 46 -10.04 -2.14 6.98
N ASN A 47 -9.23 -2.33 8.02
CA ASN A 47 -9.22 -3.57 8.80
C ASN A 47 -10.46 -3.65 9.72
N THR A 48 -11.33 -4.63 9.46
CA THR A 48 -12.55 -4.87 10.26
C THR A 48 -12.42 -6.00 11.28
N SER A 49 -11.32 -6.77 11.23
CA SER A 49 -11.03 -7.85 12.18
C SER A 49 -10.50 -7.32 13.51
N SER A 50 -9.77 -6.20 13.47
CA SER A 50 -9.24 -5.52 14.67
C SER A 50 -9.35 -3.99 14.54
N PRO A 51 -10.58 -3.43 14.61
CA PRO A 51 -10.80 -2.01 14.34
C PRO A 51 -10.39 -1.12 15.51
N ALA A 52 -9.77 0.03 15.22
CA ALA A 52 -9.54 1.08 16.21
C ALA A 52 -10.85 1.77 16.63
N ASN A 53 -11.83 1.82 15.73
CA ASN A 53 -13.18 2.35 15.98
C ASN A 53 -14.21 1.29 15.58
N VAL A 54 -14.84 0.68 16.58
CA VAL A 54 -15.81 -0.41 16.39
C VAL A 54 -17.05 0.06 15.64
N ASP A 55 -17.59 1.23 15.98
CA ASP A 55 -18.81 1.76 15.35
C ASP A 55 -18.59 2.04 13.85
N ALA A 56 -17.46 2.68 13.51
CA ALA A 56 -17.07 2.93 12.12
C ALA A 56 -16.88 1.62 11.34
N SER A 57 -16.30 0.59 11.98
CA SER A 57 -16.11 -0.73 11.37
C SER A 57 -17.44 -1.44 11.08
N VAL A 58 -18.41 -1.35 12.00
CA VAL A 58 -19.76 -1.89 11.79
C VAL A 58 -20.46 -1.17 10.63
N MET A 59 -20.40 0.17 10.60
CA MET A 59 -20.98 0.97 9.51
C MET A 59 -20.34 0.64 8.16
N TYR A 60 -19.01 0.52 8.09
CA TYR A 60 -18.30 0.16 6.86
C TYR A 60 -18.71 -1.23 6.34
N ARG A 61 -18.81 -2.23 7.23
CA ARG A 61 -19.26 -3.58 6.84
C ARG A 61 -20.67 -3.57 6.28
N ARG A 62 -21.62 -2.90 6.96
CA ARG A 62 -23.00 -2.77 6.47
C ARG A 62 -23.07 -2.10 5.10
N TRP A 63 -22.31 -1.02 4.89
CA TRP A 63 -22.23 -0.34 3.59
C TRP A 63 -21.67 -1.28 2.50
N LYS A 64 -20.61 -2.04 2.81
CA LYS A 64 -19.98 -2.98 1.87
C LYS A 64 -20.87 -4.18 1.54
N GLU A 65 -21.45 -4.82 2.54
CA GLU A 65 -22.33 -6.00 2.39
C GLU A 65 -23.65 -5.67 1.70
N SER A 66 -24.17 -4.46 1.91
CA SER A 66 -25.37 -3.96 1.23
C SER A 66 -25.11 -3.40 -0.17
N ASN A 67 -23.86 -3.49 -0.65
CA ASN A 67 -23.42 -2.96 -1.94
C ASN A 67 -23.80 -1.47 -2.13
N GLY A 68 -23.67 -0.69 -1.07
CA GLY A 68 -23.95 0.74 -1.04
C GLY A 68 -25.42 1.14 -0.81
N ALA A 69 -26.32 0.19 -0.55
CA ALA A 69 -27.71 0.52 -0.21
C ALA A 69 -27.84 1.19 1.17
N ASP A 70 -27.03 0.75 2.14
CA ASP A 70 -26.86 1.43 3.44
C ASP A 70 -25.78 2.52 3.30
N ASP A 71 -26.18 3.76 3.10
CA ASP A 71 -25.29 4.88 2.74
C ASP A 71 -24.80 5.71 3.93
N GLU A 72 -25.04 5.26 5.17
CA GLU A 72 -24.69 6.00 6.39
C GLU A 72 -23.19 6.29 6.46
N TYR A 73 -22.35 5.27 6.24
CA TYR A 73 -20.89 5.42 6.21
C TYR A 73 -20.44 6.45 5.16
N ALA A 74 -20.95 6.33 3.93
CA ALA A 74 -20.60 7.22 2.84
C ALA A 74 -21.08 8.68 3.09
N LYS A 75 -22.23 8.86 3.74
CA LYS A 75 -22.72 10.19 4.14
C LYS A 75 -21.79 10.87 5.14
N ILE A 76 -21.29 10.14 6.13
CA ILE A 76 -20.36 10.67 7.14
C ILE A 76 -19.05 11.10 6.47
N VAL A 77 -18.48 10.23 5.62
CA VAL A 77 -17.24 10.54 4.89
C VAL A 77 -17.42 11.78 4.00
N ARG A 78 -18.51 11.86 3.21
CA ARG A 78 -18.80 13.03 2.38
C ARG A 78 -18.91 14.31 3.19
N LYS A 79 -19.61 14.27 4.32
CA LYS A 79 -19.75 15.42 5.21
C LYS A 79 -18.39 15.89 5.76
N GLN A 80 -17.49 14.96 6.09
CA GLN A 80 -16.15 15.31 6.55
C GLN A 80 -15.29 15.92 5.44
N VAL A 81 -15.33 15.36 4.23
CA VAL A 81 -14.63 15.92 3.06
C VAL A 81 -15.10 17.36 2.79
N GLU A 82 -16.42 17.60 2.83
CA GLU A 82 -16.99 18.93 2.66
C GLU A 82 -16.51 19.90 3.75
N ALA A 83 -16.45 19.47 5.01
CA ALA A 83 -15.95 20.29 6.11
C ALA A 83 -14.47 20.67 5.93
N THR A 84 -13.64 19.75 5.44
CA THR A 84 -12.21 20.04 5.20
C THR A 84 -11.96 21.02 4.05
N ARG A 85 -12.98 21.34 3.24
CA ARG A 85 -12.83 22.34 2.16
C ARG A 85 -12.61 23.75 2.72
N GLU A 86 -13.29 24.08 3.82
CA GLU A 86 -13.11 25.37 4.50
C GLU A 86 -11.69 25.48 5.09
N ASP A 87 -11.14 24.36 5.58
CA ASP A 87 -9.77 24.30 6.07
C ASP A 87 -8.75 24.53 4.93
N ALA A 88 -8.97 23.92 3.76
CA ALA A 88 -8.12 24.11 2.59
C ALA A 88 -8.15 25.56 2.09
N GLU A 89 -9.33 26.20 2.07
CA GLU A 89 -9.49 27.61 1.69
C GLU A 89 -8.75 28.55 2.66
N ARG A 90 -8.85 28.29 3.98
CA ARG A 90 -8.13 29.05 5.01
C ARG A 90 -6.61 28.92 4.84
N ASP A 91 -6.14 27.74 4.50
CA ASP A 91 -4.71 27.45 4.37
C ASP A 91 -4.16 27.82 2.97
N GLY A 92 -5.02 28.30 2.05
CA GLY A 92 -4.66 28.70 0.70
C GLY A 92 -4.26 27.53 -0.20
N VAL A 93 -4.72 26.31 0.13
CA VAL A 93 -4.39 25.07 -0.58
C VAL A 93 -5.48 24.75 -1.61
N SER A 94 -5.08 24.53 -2.87
CA SER A 94 -5.97 24.02 -3.91
C SER A 94 -5.96 22.50 -3.92
N VAL A 95 -7.09 21.86 -3.61
CA VAL A 95 -7.22 20.40 -3.60
C VAL A 95 -7.32 19.89 -5.04
N PRO A 96 -6.44 18.96 -5.48
CA PRO A 96 -6.52 18.39 -6.82
C PRO A 96 -7.77 17.51 -6.97
N LEU A 97 -8.48 17.65 -8.08
CA LEU A 97 -9.71 16.88 -8.37
C LEU A 97 -9.54 15.91 -9.52
N THR A 98 -8.50 16.09 -10.34
CA THR A 98 -8.16 15.20 -11.44
C THR A 98 -6.95 14.35 -11.09
N LEU A 99 -6.82 13.19 -11.75
CA LEU A 99 -5.65 12.34 -11.59
C LEU A 99 -4.36 13.06 -12.00
N GLU A 100 -4.42 13.87 -13.06
CA GLU A 100 -3.28 14.64 -13.55
C GLU A 100 -2.80 15.66 -12.52
N GLU A 101 -3.73 16.41 -11.91
CA GLU A 101 -3.41 17.35 -10.83
C GLU A 101 -2.89 16.65 -9.58
N TYR A 102 -3.43 15.47 -9.26
CA TYR A 102 -2.99 14.68 -8.11
C TYR A 102 -1.58 14.12 -8.31
N CYS A 103 -1.23 13.74 -9.53
CA CYS A 103 0.06 13.12 -9.88
C CYS A 103 1.11 14.12 -10.41
N VAL A 104 0.91 15.43 -10.24
CA VAL A 104 1.91 16.42 -10.66
C VAL A 104 3.22 16.12 -9.96
N LYS A 105 4.25 15.75 -10.74
CA LYS A 105 5.62 15.66 -10.25
C LYS A 105 6.02 17.06 -9.82
N THR A 106 6.35 17.23 -8.54
CA THR A 106 6.94 18.47 -8.05
C THR A 106 8.18 18.75 -8.87
N VAL A 107 8.11 19.74 -9.78
CA VAL A 107 9.32 20.25 -10.41
C VAL A 107 10.14 20.87 -9.29
N PRO A 108 11.38 20.42 -9.04
CA PRO A 108 12.23 21.06 -8.05
C PRO A 108 12.29 22.55 -8.39
N ARG A 109 12.26 23.42 -7.36
CA ARG A 109 12.69 24.80 -7.58
C ARG A 109 14.10 24.72 -8.16
N PRO A 110 14.46 25.50 -9.20
CA PRO A 110 15.84 25.57 -9.64
C PRO A 110 16.67 26.07 -8.47
N SER A 111 17.30 25.15 -7.74
CA SER A 111 18.37 25.42 -6.81
C SER A 111 19.62 25.63 -7.67
N ASP A 112 20.38 26.68 -7.39
CA ASP A 112 21.70 26.93 -8.02
C ASP A 112 22.77 25.92 -7.54
N ASP A 113 22.37 24.79 -6.96
CA ASP A 113 23.26 23.78 -6.36
C ASP A 113 23.39 22.56 -7.30
N PRO A 114 24.55 22.35 -7.95
CA PRO A 114 24.75 21.29 -8.93
C PRO A 114 24.69 19.86 -8.35
N CYS A 115 24.56 19.71 -7.02
CA CYS A 115 24.60 18.42 -6.33
C CYS A 115 23.26 17.64 -6.42
N ASP A 116 22.15 18.30 -6.72
CA ASP A 116 20.79 17.71 -6.64
C ASP A 116 20.31 17.07 -7.96
N ALA A 117 21.16 17.07 -8.99
CA ALA A 117 20.81 16.65 -10.35
C ALA A 117 21.15 15.17 -10.67
N LEU A 118 21.49 14.35 -9.66
CA LEU A 118 22.02 13.00 -9.88
C LEU A 118 21.20 11.85 -9.28
N ASP A 119 19.95 12.07 -8.84
CA ASP A 119 19.25 11.03 -8.07
C ASP A 119 17.79 10.73 -8.48
N LEU A 120 17.46 10.70 -9.79
CA LEU A 120 16.13 10.19 -10.16
C LEU A 120 15.97 9.46 -11.51
N ASP A 121 16.94 9.51 -12.42
CA ASP A 121 16.74 9.06 -13.80
C ASP A 121 17.60 7.86 -14.25
N ASP A 122 18.56 7.38 -13.45
CA ASP A 122 19.52 6.34 -13.88
C ASP A 122 19.34 4.94 -13.26
N TYR A 123 18.23 4.65 -12.57
CA TYR A 123 18.03 3.34 -11.91
C TYR A 123 17.10 2.35 -12.67
N TYR A 124 16.54 2.75 -13.81
CA TYR A 124 15.61 1.88 -14.56
C TYR A 124 16.05 1.61 -16.01
N ASP A 125 17.35 1.43 -16.24
CA ASP A 125 17.87 0.74 -17.43
C ASP A 125 18.25 -0.71 -17.06
N TYR A 126 17.24 -1.52 -16.77
CA TYR A 126 17.42 -2.97 -16.79
C TYR A 126 17.51 -3.40 -18.25
N GLY A 127 18.75 -3.46 -18.72
CA GLY A 127 19.10 -4.09 -19.98
C GLY A 127 18.45 -5.47 -20.09
N ASP A 128 17.73 -5.64 -21.18
CA ASP A 128 17.38 -6.88 -21.84
C ASP A 128 18.66 -7.72 -22.04
N ASP A 129 18.97 -8.62 -21.10
CA ASP A 129 19.96 -9.69 -21.29
C ASP A 129 19.19 -10.98 -21.60
N ASP A 130 18.97 -11.17 -22.89
CA ASP A 130 18.60 -12.42 -23.53
C ASP A 130 19.80 -13.38 -23.37
N SER A 131 19.76 -14.25 -22.35
CA SER A 131 20.66 -15.40 -22.24
C SER A 131 19.81 -16.68 -22.20
N ASP A 132 19.54 -17.21 -23.40
CA ASP A 132 19.17 -18.61 -23.66
C ASP A 132 20.26 -19.51 -23.05
N ASP A 133 19.95 -20.23 -21.97
CA ASP A 133 20.69 -21.42 -21.55
C ASP A 133 19.74 -22.62 -21.60
N GLU A 134 19.83 -23.34 -22.71
CA GLU A 134 19.25 -24.67 -22.92
C GLU A 134 19.95 -25.68 -22.00
N GLU A 135 19.25 -26.17 -20.96
CA GLU A 135 19.68 -27.37 -20.22
C GLU A 135 18.79 -28.55 -20.63
N GLU A 136 19.26 -29.27 -21.66
CA GLU A 136 18.77 -30.53 -22.19
C GLU A 136 19.02 -31.67 -21.17
N TYR A 137 18.00 -32.11 -20.45
CA TYR A 137 18.04 -33.35 -19.69
C TYR A 137 17.55 -34.53 -20.55
N GLU A 138 18.51 -35.21 -21.18
CA GLU A 138 18.32 -36.58 -21.65
C GLU A 138 18.29 -37.54 -20.45
N GLU A 139 17.13 -38.17 -20.20
CA GLU A 139 17.08 -39.43 -19.46
C GLU A 139 16.59 -40.53 -20.41
N THR A 140 17.55 -41.25 -20.99
CA THR A 140 17.33 -42.44 -21.81
C THR A 140 17.42 -43.71 -20.96
N GLY A 141 16.52 -44.66 -21.25
CA GLY A 141 16.61 -46.09 -20.88
C GLY A 141 15.76 -46.52 -19.68
N GLU A 142 14.56 -47.10 -19.87
CA GLU A 142 14.30 -48.56 -20.02
C GLU A 142 14.42 -49.31 -18.67
N ASP A 143 13.52 -50.19 -18.18
CA ASP A 143 12.73 -51.26 -18.80
C ASP A 143 11.85 -51.96 -17.73
N SER A 144 10.68 -52.45 -18.16
CA SER A 144 9.95 -53.67 -17.72
C SER A 144 9.38 -53.89 -16.31
N GLY A 145 8.09 -54.25 -16.27
CA GLY A 145 7.60 -55.30 -15.36
C GLY A 145 6.13 -55.24 -14.94
N GLN A 146 5.27 -55.99 -15.64
CA GLN A 146 3.89 -56.35 -15.25
C GLN A 146 3.79 -56.99 -13.85
N GLY A 147 2.61 -56.89 -13.22
CA GLY A 147 2.25 -57.77 -12.10
C GLY A 147 0.89 -57.45 -11.48
N GLU A 148 -0.14 -58.14 -11.96
CA GLU A 148 -1.47 -58.25 -11.36
C GLU A 148 -1.41 -58.72 -9.89
N ASN A 149 -2.26 -58.17 -9.03
CA ASN A 149 -3.14 -58.94 -8.13
C ASN A 149 -4.24 -58.07 -7.50
#